data_AF-A0A2E7F2B9-F1
#
_entry.id   AF-A0A2E7F2B9-F1
#
_cell.length_a   1.000
_cell.length_b   1.000
_cell.length_c   1.000
_cell.angle_alpha   90.00
_cell.angle_beta   90.00
_cell.angle_gamma   90.00
#
_symmetry.space_group_name_H-M   'P 1'
#
loop_
_entity.id
_entity.type
_entity.pdbx_description
1 polymer ?
#
loop_
_entity_poly.entity_id
_entity_poly.type
_entity_poly.pdbx_seq_one_letter_code
_entity_poly.pdbx_strand_id
1 'polypeptide(L)' 'MQFHVENMSCGSCVKHITQAVAAIDPNAKVEVDIAAKKVTVDSVATAQAIEAALAADGYPARAIEQA' A
#
# COMPACT_ATOMS: atom_id res chain seq x y z
N MET A 1 -4.52 7.92 3.59
CA MET A 1 -4.63 7.80 2.11
C MET A 1 -5.00 6.37 1.74
N GLN A 2 -5.59 6.14 0.55
CA GLN A 2 -6.08 4.82 0.12
C GLN A 2 -5.56 4.46 -1.28
N PHE A 3 -5.26 3.18 -1.48
CA PHE A 3 -4.73 2.64 -2.73
C PHE A 3 -5.50 1.40 -3.16
N HIS A 4 -5.67 1.23 -4.46
CA HIS A 4 -6.14 -0.02 -5.07
C HIS A 4 -4.92 -0.78 -5.60
N VAL A 5 -4.79 -2.05 -5.22
CA VAL A 5 -3.71 -2.95 -5.67
C VAL A 5 -4.33 -4.18 -6.34
N GLU A 6 -4.20 -4.28 -7.66
CA GLU A 6 -4.89 -5.33 -8.42
C GLU A 6 -4.37 -6.75 -8.12
N ASN A 7 -3.10 -6.84 -7.68
CA ASN A 7 -2.32 -8.08 -7.61
C ASN A 7 -2.24 -8.71 -6.20
N MET A 8 -3.24 -8.49 -5.36
CA MET A 8 -3.36 -9.19 -4.06
C MET A 8 -4.09 -10.51 -4.23
N SER A 9 -3.37 -11.62 -4.14
CA SER A 9 -3.93 -12.96 -4.32
C SER A 9 -3.78 -13.88 -3.10
N CYS A 10 -2.97 -13.50 -2.10
CA CYS A 10 -2.83 -14.28 -0.87
C CYS A 10 -2.31 -13.46 0.33
N GLY A 11 -2.29 -14.06 1.53
CA GLY A 11 -1.89 -13.38 2.77
C GLY A 11 -0.43 -12.91 2.82
N SER A 12 0.46 -13.38 1.93
CA SER A 12 1.83 -12.85 1.86
C SER A 12 1.88 -11.44 1.30
N CYS A 13 0.93 -11.05 0.44
CA CYS A 13 0.83 -9.70 -0.11
C CYS A 13 0.73 -8.65 1.01
N VAL A 14 0.01 -8.96 2.10
CA VAL A 14 -0.13 -8.06 3.25
C VAL A 14 1.23 -7.75 3.87
N LYS A 15 2.05 -8.78 4.10
CA LYS A 15 3.37 -8.60 4.73
C LYS A 15 4.30 -7.77 3.85
N HIS A 16 4.34 -8.05 2.56
CA HIS A 16 5.17 -7.31 1.60
C HIS A 16 4.78 -5.84 1.51
N ILE A 17 3.48 -5.56 1.36
CA ILE A 17 2.94 -4.20 1.28
C ILE A 17 3.25 -3.41 2.56
N THR A 18 3.04 -4.01 3.74
CA THR A 18 3.39 -3.37 5.00
C THR A 18 4.88 -3.10 5.11
N GLN A 19 5.75 -4.02 4.67
CA GLN A 19 7.20 -3.83 4.69
C GLN A 19 7.66 -2.73 3.73
N ALA A 20 7.11 -2.67 2.51
CA ALA A 20 7.43 -1.64 1.53
C ALA A 20 7.06 -0.24 2.03
N VAL A 21 5.89 -0.10 2.67
CA VAL A 21 5.47 1.17 3.29
C VAL A 21 6.35 1.51 4.50
N ALA A 22 6.63 0.53 5.38
CA ALA A 22 7.46 0.75 6.57
C ALA A 22 8.91 1.14 6.23
N ALA A 23 9.41 0.73 5.06
CA ALA A 23 10.73 1.14 4.56
C ALA A 23 10.79 2.64 4.22
N ILE A 24 9.65 3.25 3.85
CA ILE A 24 9.52 4.68 3.58
C ILE A 24 9.25 5.44 4.89
N ASP A 25 8.31 4.94 5.69
CA ASP A 25 7.91 5.52 6.97
C ASP A 25 7.73 4.41 8.01
N PRO A 26 8.69 4.23 8.94
CA PRO A 26 8.63 3.18 9.95
C PRO A 26 7.44 3.30 10.91
N ASN A 27 6.82 4.49 11.00
CA ASN A 27 5.67 4.74 11.88
C ASN A 27 4.33 4.64 11.13
N ALA A 28 4.36 4.32 9.85
CA ALA A 28 3.15 4.22 9.05
C ALA A 28 2.25 3.09 9.54
N LYS A 29 0.93 3.34 9.54
CA LYS A 29 -0.07 2.30 9.76
C LYS A 29 -0.62 1.86 8.41
N VAL A 30 -0.63 0.54 8.21
CA VAL A 30 -1.07 -0.08 6.96
C VAL A 30 -2.20 -1.06 7.27
N GLU A 31 -3.35 -0.84 6.65
CA GLU A 31 -4.48 -1.76 6.68
C GLU A 31 -4.72 -2.29 5.28
N VAL A 32 -4.80 -3.61 5.14
CA VAL A 32 -4.98 -4.27 3.85
C VAL A 32 -6.30 -5.04 3.86
N ASP A 33 -7.17 -4.68 2.92
CA ASP A 33 -8.40 -5.41 2.61
C ASP A 33 -8.20 -6.17 1.29
N ILE A 34 -7.90 -7.46 1.38
CA ILE A 34 -7.68 -8.32 0.21
C ILE A 34 -8.98 -8.49 -0.58
N ALA A 35 -10.14 -8.55 0.08
CA ALA A 35 -11.42 -8.76 -0.58
C ALA A 35 -11.81 -7.54 -1.43
N ALA A 36 -11.56 -6.34 -0.91
CA ALA A 36 -11.76 -5.08 -1.62
C ALA A 36 -10.56 -4.64 -2.47
N LYS A 37 -9.45 -5.41 -2.46
CA LYS A 37 -8.16 -5.07 -3.08
C LYS A 37 -7.65 -3.67 -2.69
N LYS A 38 -7.89 -3.28 -1.44
CA LYS A 38 -7.67 -1.93 -0.94
C LYS A 38 -6.58 -1.90 0.12
N VAL A 39 -5.70 -0.91 0.05
CA VAL A 39 -4.73 -0.58 1.11
C VAL A 39 -5.04 0.79 1.64
N THR A 40 -5.25 0.89 2.95
CA THR A 40 -5.27 2.17 3.65
C THR A 40 -3.92 2.38 4.30
N VAL A 41 -3.30 3.53 4.04
CA VAL A 41 -2.03 3.92 4.64
C VAL A 41 -2.21 5.24 5.38
N ASP A 42 -1.84 5.25 6.64
CA ASP A 42 -1.66 6.44 7.46
C ASP A 42 -0.16 6.66 7.62
N SER A 43 0.38 7.70 6.99
CA SER A 43 1.81 7.98 6.91
C SER A 43 2.03 9.46 6.61
N VAL A 44 3.20 9.97 7.01
CA VAL A 44 3.67 11.31 6.63
C VAL A 44 4.23 11.36 5.20
N ALA A 45 4.46 10.20 4.58
CA ALA A 45 4.92 10.11 3.20
C ALA A 45 3.82 10.53 2.21
N THR A 46 4.23 11.00 1.03
CA THR A 46 3.29 11.35 -0.03
C THR A 46 2.71 10.09 -0.68
N ALA A 47 1.52 10.20 -1.25
CA ALA A 47 0.89 9.10 -1.98
C ALA A 47 1.80 8.56 -3.09
N GLN A 48 2.45 9.44 -3.86
CA GLN A 48 3.38 9.03 -4.92
C GLN A 48 4.59 8.26 -4.39
N ALA A 49 5.13 8.60 -3.21
CA ALA A 49 6.24 7.87 -2.62
C ALA A 49 5.82 6.44 -2.24
N ILE A 50 4.62 6.29 -1.70
CA ILE A 50 4.04 4.98 -1.37
C ILE A 50 3.75 4.17 -2.64
N GLU A 51 3.14 4.77 -3.66
CA GLU A 51 2.89 4.10 -4.95
C GLU A 51 4.18 3.58 -5.60
N ALA A 52 5.23 4.40 -5.59
CA ALA A 52 6.53 4.03 -6.13
C ALA A 52 7.17 2.87 -5.34
N ALA A 53 7.11 2.91 -4.01
CA ALA A 53 7.63 1.84 -3.15
C ALA A 53 6.90 0.51 -3.38
N LEU A 54 5.56 0.56 -3.45
CA LEU A 54 4.74 -0.62 -3.71
C LEU A 54 5.00 -1.19 -5.11
N ALA A 55 5.10 -0.33 -6.13
CA ALA A 55 5.43 -0.75 -7.49
C ALA A 55 6.82 -1.39 -7.59
N ALA A 56 7.82 -0.86 -6.87
CA ALA A 56 9.17 -1.43 -6.82
C ALA A 56 9.20 -2.83 -6.19
N ASP A 57 8.29 -3.12 -5.26
CA ASP A 57 8.13 -4.45 -4.64
C ASP A 57 7.21 -5.39 -5.46
N GLY A 58 6.79 -4.98 -6.66
CA GLY A 58 5.94 -5.78 -7.54
C GLY A 58 4.43 -5.67 -7.27
N TYR A 59 4.03 -4.70 -6.46
CA TYR A 59 2.64 -4.39 -6.11
C TYR A 59 2.23 -3.02 -6.67
N PRO A 60 2.08 -2.87 -8.00
CA PRO A 60 1.63 -1.61 -8.56
C PRO A 60 0.29 -1.21 -7.93
N ALA A 61 0.30 -0.01 -7.33
CA ALA A 61 -0.80 0.55 -6.58
C ALA A 61 -1.23 1.85 -7.22
N ARG A 62 -2.53 2.13 -7.21
CA ARG A 62 -3.08 3.41 -7.65
C ARG A 62 -3.76 4.10 -6.48
N ALA A 63 -3.37 5.34 -6.19
CA ALA A 63 -4.08 6.16 -5.23
C ALA A 63 -5.55 6.31 -5.68
N ILE A 64 -6.46 5.95 -4.79
CA ILE A 64 -7.89 6.14 -4.96
C ILE A 64 -8.29 7.27 -4.03
N GLU A 65 -8.37 8.46 -4.62
CA GLU A 65 -8.75 9.68 -3.93
C GLU A 65 -10.15 9.50 -3.32
N GLN A 66 -10.30 9.84 -2.03
CA GLN A 66 -11.61 10.12 -1.47
C GLN A 66 -11.96 11.50 -2.00
N ALA A 67 -12.74 11.56 -3.08
CA ALA A 67 -13.38 12.79 -3.51
C ALA A 67 -14.28 13.35 -2.39
#